data_AF-A0A5C9BX20-F1
#
_entry.id   AF-A0A5C9BX20-F1
#
_cell.length_a   1.000
_cell.length_b   1.000
_cell.length_c   1.000
_cell.angle_alpha   90.00
_cell.angle_beta   90.00
_cell.angle_gamma   90.00
#
_symmetry.space_group_name_H-M   'P 1'
#
loop_
_entity.id
_entity.type
_entity.pdbx_description
1 polymer ?
#
loop_
_entity_poly.entity_id
_entity_poly.type
_entity_poly.pdbx_seq_one_letter_code
_entity_poly.pdbx_strand_id
1 'polypeptide(L)' 'IWRKNENKVTKLFLTNKKATKIQLDPLRETADINEANNNWPANVEPSKFSLFKSGAGRGRGQSNGINPMQNAMQKSK' A
#
# COMPACT_ATOMS: atom_id res chain seq x y z
N ILE A 1 23.78 13.63 8.40
CA ILE A 1 24.35 14.70 9.24
C ILE A 1 25.29 13.99 10.18
N TRP A 2 26.59 14.09 9.95
CA TRP A 2 27.58 13.51 10.84
C TRP A 2 27.73 14.44 12.04
N ARG A 3 27.35 13.96 13.23
CA ARG A 3 27.48 14.69 14.50
C ARG A 3 27.94 13.71 15.56
N LYS A 4 28.84 14.14 16.45
CA LYS A 4 29.41 13.29 17.52
C LYS A 4 28.39 12.78 18.56
N ASN A 5 27.12 13.21 18.50
CA ASN A 5 26.06 12.80 19.42
C ASN A 5 24.71 12.81 18.66
N GLU A 6 24.22 11.61 18.30
CA GLU A 6 23.29 11.38 17.18
C GLU A 6 21.85 11.07 17.61
N ASN A 7 21.60 10.92 18.91
CA ASN A 7 20.41 10.24 19.41
C ASN A 7 19.08 10.97 19.17
N LYS A 8 19.09 12.30 18.97
CA LYS A 8 17.91 13.08 18.59
C LYS A 8 18.28 14.25 17.69
N VAL A 9 17.60 14.34 16.54
CA VAL A 9 17.75 15.44 15.59
C VAL A 9 16.37 16.04 15.32
N THR A 10 16.24 17.36 15.49
CA THR A 10 15.03 18.11 15.11
C THR A 10 15.36 18.96 13.87
N LYS A 11 14.54 18.86 12.82
CA LYS A 11 14.70 19.64 11.58
C LYS A 11 13.45 20.48 11.33
N LEU A 12 13.63 21.76 11.06
CA LEU A 12 12.56 22.69 10.69
C LEU A 12 12.66 22.99 9.19
N PHE A 13 11.58 22.77 8.44
CA PHE A 13 11.48 23.09 7.03
C PHE A 13 10.40 24.17 6.84
N LEU A 14 10.81 25.37 6.43
CA LEU A 14 9.86 26.42 6.03
C LEU A 14 9.59 26.29 4.52
N THR A 15 8.36 25.92 4.16
CA THR A 15 7.91 25.90 2.77
C THR A 15 6.76 26.87 2.57
N ASN A 16 6.85 27.69 1.52
CA ASN A 16 5.77 28.62 1.13
C ASN A 16 4.50 27.88 0.69
N LYS A 17 4.64 26.62 0.28
CA LYS A 17 3.55 25.71 -0.10
C LYS A 17 3.43 24.59 0.93
N LYS A 18 2.20 24.08 1.08
CA LYS A 18 1.91 22.96 1.99
C LYS A 18 2.72 21.73 1.60
N ALA A 19 3.50 21.20 2.53
CA ALA A 19 4.19 19.92 2.34
C ALA A 19 3.16 18.78 2.32
N THR A 20 3.24 17.93 1.29
CA THR A 20 2.30 16.81 1.08
C THR A 20 2.89 15.46 1.46
N LYS A 21 4.20 15.28 1.27
CA LYS A 21 4.93 14.06 1.61
C LYS A 21 6.39 14.38 1.88
N ILE A 22 6.98 13.68 2.83
CA ILE A 22 8.42 13.61 3.05
C ILE A 22 8.82 12.16 2.77
N GLN A 23 9.71 11.97 1.78
CA GLN A 23 10.25 10.66 1.43
C GLN A 23 11.76 10.72 1.53
N LEU A 24 12.34 9.75 2.22
CA LEU A 24 13.78 9.58 2.35
C LEU A 24 14.26 8.70 1.19
N ASP A 25 15.25 9.18 0.44
CA ASP A 25 15.86 8.48 -0.70
C ASP A 25 14.86 7.90 -1.73
N PRO A 26 14.19 8.75 -2.53
CA PRO A 26 13.19 8.30 -3.50
C PRO A 26 13.71 7.38 -4.60
N LEU A 27 15.03 7.40 -4.85
CA LEU A 27 15.68 6.65 -5.93
C LEU A 27 16.41 5.39 -5.42
N ARG A 28 16.39 5.14 -4.11
CA ARG A 28 17.02 3.98 -3.46
C ARG A 28 18.51 3.87 -3.79
N GLU A 29 19.20 5.01 -3.74
CA GLU A 29 20.63 5.10 -3.96
C GLU A 29 21.44 4.58 -2.77
N THR A 30 20.81 4.43 -1.60
CA THR A 30 21.44 3.93 -0.37
C THR A 30 21.00 2.50 -0.03
N ALA A 31 21.97 1.62 0.19
CA ALA A 31 21.76 0.16 0.18
C ALA A 31 20.97 -0.43 1.38
N ASP A 32 20.81 0.31 2.48
CA ASP A 32 20.14 -0.18 3.70
C ASP A 32 19.13 0.83 4.27
N ILE A 33 18.42 1.53 3.39
CA ILE A 33 17.40 2.49 3.80
C ILE A 33 16.03 1.83 3.83
N ASN A 34 15.33 2.01 4.95
CA ASN A 34 13.99 1.50 5.16
C ASN A 34 12.96 2.61 4.95
N GLU A 35 12.32 2.62 3.79
CA GLU A 35 11.22 3.56 3.49
C GLU A 35 9.92 3.24 4.24
N ALA A 36 9.80 2.11 4.94
CA ALA A 36 8.56 1.76 5.64
C ALA A 36 8.47 2.36 7.05
N ASN A 37 9.60 2.74 7.66
CA ASN A 37 9.65 3.11 9.09
C ASN A 37 9.59 4.63 9.36
N ASN A 38 9.63 5.49 8.33
CA ASN A 38 9.73 6.94 8.49
C ASN A 38 9.00 7.73 7.39
N ASN A 39 7.77 7.32 7.05
CA ASN A 39 6.95 8.01 6.06
C ASN A 39 6.01 9.01 6.72
N TRP A 40 6.02 10.24 6.19
CA TRP A 40 5.05 11.26 6.54
C TRP A 40 4.36 11.78 5.27
N PRO A 41 3.03 11.70 5.17
CA PRO A 41 2.09 11.02 6.08
C PRO A 41 2.34 9.51 6.14
N ALA A 42 1.89 8.85 7.21
CA ALA A 42 1.98 7.40 7.33
C ALA A 42 1.18 6.74 6.18
N ASN A 43 1.88 6.06 5.28
CA ASN A 43 1.26 5.30 4.20
C ASN A 43 1.11 3.85 4.65
N VAL A 44 -0.12 3.35 4.66
CA VAL A 44 -0.39 1.94 4.97
C VAL A 44 -0.28 1.15 3.67
N GLU A 45 0.91 0.63 3.39
CA GLU A 45 1.10 -0.29 2.27
C GLU A 45 0.36 -1.62 2.55
N PRO A 46 -0.45 -2.14 1.62
CA PRO A 46 -1.13 -3.40 1.81
C PRO A 46 -0.12 -4.54 1.94
N SER A 47 -0.31 -5.40 2.94
CA SER A 47 0.57 -6.56 3.11
C SER A 47 0.43 -7.54 1.95
N LYS A 48 1.49 -8.30 1.67
CA LYS A 48 1.45 -9.38 0.65
C LYS A 48 0.28 -10.35 0.89
N PHE A 49 -0.07 -10.59 2.15
CA PHE A 49 -1.19 -11.45 2.53
C PHE A 49 -2.56 -10.82 2.24
N SER A 50 -2.74 -9.50 2.47
CA SER A 50 -4.00 -8.82 2.13
C SER A 50 -4.19 -8.77 0.61
N LEU A 51 -3.11 -8.55 -0.15
CA LEU A 51 -3.10 -8.65 -1.61
C LEU A 51 -3.46 -10.06 -2.08
N PHE A 52 -2.86 -11.09 -1.50
CA PHE A 52 -3.17 -12.49 -1.81
C PHE A 52 -4.65 -12.81 -1.57
N LYS A 53 -5.23 -12.43 -0.42
CA LYS A 53 -6.67 -12.62 -0.15
C LYS A 53 -7.56 -11.87 -1.14
N SER A 54 -7.18 -10.64 -1.51
CA SER A 54 -7.94 -9.85 -2.50
C SER A 54 -7.96 -10.52 -3.88
N GLY A 55 -6.88 -11.22 -4.25
CA GLY A 55 -6.81 -12.03 -5.46
C GLY A 55 -7.54 -13.37 -5.33
N ALA A 56 -7.51 -14.00 -4.15
CA ALA A 56 -8.13 -15.30 -3.89
C ALA A 56 -9.68 -15.26 -3.90
N GLY A 57 -10.28 -14.11 -3.59
CA GLY A 57 -11.74 -13.89 -3.74
C GLY A 57 -12.21 -13.77 -5.19
N ARG A 58 -11.27 -13.67 -6.14
CA ARG A 58 -11.53 -13.69 -7.59
C ARG A 58 -10.90 -14.95 -8.17
N GLY A 59 -11.40 -16.12 -7.76
CA GLY A 59 -11.05 -17.37 -8.43
C GLY A 59 -11.21 -17.21 -9.94
N ARG A 60 -10.12 -17.34 -10.70
CA ARG A 60 -10.18 -17.33 -12.17
C ARG A 60 -11.14 -18.44 -12.60
N GLY A 61 -12.33 -18.06 -13.08
CA GLY A 61 -13.38 -19.01 -13.48
C GLY A 61 -14.61 -19.05 -12.58
N GLN A 62 -14.68 -18.28 -11.48
CA GLN A 62 -15.91 -18.17 -10.70
C GLN A 62 -16.79 -17.06 -11.27
N SER A 63 -17.82 -17.45 -12.03
CA SER A 63 -18.88 -16.53 -12.44
C SER A 63 -19.68 -16.10 -11.22
N ASN A 64 -19.76 -14.78 -10.96
CA ASN A 64 -20.68 -14.21 -9.97
C ASN A 64 -22.14 -14.17 -10.49
N GLY A 65 -22.47 -15.01 -11.47
CA GLY A 65 -23.75 -15.02 -12.19
C GLY A 65 -24.42 -16.38 -12.12
N ILE A 66 -25.76 -16.35 -12.16
CA ILE A 66 -26.61 -17.54 -12.18
C ILE A 66 -26.29 -18.37 -13.43
N ASN A 67 -26.02 -19.66 -13.25
CA ASN A 67 -25.68 -20.55 -14.35
C ASN A 67 -26.92 -20.85 -15.21
N PRO A 68 -26.76 -21.13 -16.52
CA PRO A 68 -27.88 -21.35 -17.45
C PRO A 68 -28.91 -22.40 -16.96
N MET A 69 -28.45 -23.43 -16.26
CA MET A 69 -29.29 -24.47 -15.64
C MET A 69 -30.22 -23.92 -14.54
N GLN A 70 -29.74 -22.97 -13.74
CA GLN A 70 -30.52 -22.33 -12.69
C GLN A 70 -31.57 -21.37 -13.28
N ASN A 71 -31.24 -20.67 -14.36
CA ASN A 71 -32.21 -19.88 -15.13
C ASN A 71 -33.29 -20.77 -15.77
N ALA A 72 -32.93 -21.95 -16.26
CA ALA A 72 -33.88 -22.91 -16.80
C ALA A 72 -34.84 -23.43 -15.72
N MET A 73 -34.34 -23.73 -14.51
CA MET A 73 -35.17 -24.16 -13.38
C MET A 73 -36.11 -23.06 -12.84
N GLN A 74 -35.71 -21.78 -12.94
CA GLN A 74 -36.61 -20.68 -12.59
C GLN A 74 -37.71 -20.48 -13.64
N LYS A 75 -37.44 -20.76 -14.92
CA LYS A 75 -38.44 -20.71 -16.00
C LYS A 75 -39.46 -21.86 -15.97
N SER A 76 -39.09 -22.99 -15.38
CA SER A 76 -39.98 -24.16 -15.27
C SER A 76 -40.90 -24.13 -14.04
N LYS A 77 -40.87 -23.03 -13.27
CA LYS A 77 -41.70 -22.81 -12.09
C LYS A 77 -42.70 -21.71 -12.38
#